data_AF-A0A2U8FFA4-F1
#
_entry.id   AF-A0A2U8FFA4-F1
#
_cell.length_a   1.000
_cell.length_b   1.000
_cell.length_c   1.000
_cell.angle_alpha   90.00
_cell.angle_beta   90.00
_cell.angle_gamma   90.00
#
_symmetry.space_group_name_H-M   'P 1'
#
loop_
_entity.id
_entity.type
_entity.pdbx_description
1 polymer ?
#
loop_
_entity_poly.entity_id
_entity_poly.type
_entity_poly.pdbx_seq_one_letter_code
_entity_poly.pdbx_strand_id
1 'polypeptide(L)'
;MDTFITQLLAHIAELESKLDFKFLQSLNAEATNKESLTLDSKEFQNILNTLPIPPKEGWERKKIGEVLSLEYGRALPESQRVQGEYPVMGSNGIVGYHNEYIAETPCIIVGRKGSAGKINYVEKNCYPIDTTFYIKLKVQYNMGLLYFIMQNLNLEKEQIGIGVPGINRNNIYALQIPLPPLKSQQQIVNVIENIESHITHLDSITPLLESKKQEIFLESLM
;
A
#
# COMPACT_ATOMS: atom_id res chain seq x y z
N MET A 1 -22.35 -45.13 12.45
CA MET A 1 -22.16 -43.99 11.53
C MET A 1 -23.08 -42.90 12.06
N ASP A 2 -22.49 -41.78 12.43
CA ASP A 2 -22.86 -40.96 13.60
C ASP A 2 -24.22 -40.23 13.46
N THR A 3 -25.18 -40.54 14.34
CA THR A 3 -26.52 -39.91 14.37
C THR A 3 -26.45 -38.39 14.52
N PHE A 4 -25.35 -37.90 15.12
CA PHE A 4 -25.05 -36.48 15.28
C PHE A 4 -24.74 -35.77 13.95
N ILE A 5 -24.03 -36.43 13.03
CA ILE A 5 -23.72 -35.88 11.70
C ILE A 5 -25.00 -35.76 10.88
N THR A 6 -25.90 -36.74 10.96
CA THR A 6 -27.19 -36.70 10.25
C THR A 6 -28.09 -35.58 10.79
N GLN A 7 -28.11 -35.36 12.12
CA GLN A 7 -28.84 -34.23 12.71
C GLN A 7 -28.23 -32.87 12.34
N LEU A 8 -26.89 -32.76 12.27
CA LEU A 8 -26.22 -31.53 11.86
C LEU A 8 -26.51 -31.20 10.39
N LEU A 9 -26.46 -32.19 9.50
CA LEU A 9 -26.78 -32.01 8.08
C LEU A 9 -28.26 -31.66 7.86
N ALA A 10 -29.17 -32.21 8.67
CA ALA A 10 -30.59 -31.84 8.61
C ALA A 10 -30.83 -30.38 9.05
N HIS A 11 -30.14 -29.91 10.10
CA HIS A 11 -30.22 -28.51 10.52
C HIS A 11 -29.59 -27.56 9.49
N ILE A 12 -28.48 -27.96 8.85
CA ILE A 12 -27.84 -27.19 7.77
C ILE A 12 -28.79 -27.08 6.57
N ALA A 13 -29.42 -28.17 6.15
CA ALA A 13 -30.38 -28.16 5.04
C ALA A 13 -31.65 -27.34 5.37
N GLU A 14 -32.10 -27.35 6.63
CA GLU A 14 -33.21 -26.51 7.08
C GLU A 14 -32.84 -25.01 7.06
N LEU A 15 -31.63 -24.65 7.51
CA LEU A 15 -31.06 -23.30 7.43
C LEU A 15 -30.93 -22.84 5.97
N GLU A 16 -30.42 -23.69 5.08
CA GLU A 16 -30.33 -23.41 3.65
C GLU A 16 -31.70 -23.20 3.00
N SER A 17 -32.75 -23.88 3.48
CA SER A 17 -34.12 -23.69 2.99
C SER A 17 -34.78 -22.40 3.50
N LYS A 18 -34.37 -21.91 4.69
CA LYS A 18 -34.85 -20.66 5.31
C LYS A 18 -34.11 -19.43 4.78
N LEU A 19 -32.87 -19.60 4.33
CA LEU A 19 -32.17 -18.67 3.43
C LEU A 19 -32.77 -18.79 2.01
N ASP A 20 -34.08 -18.51 1.91
CA ASP A 20 -34.81 -18.53 0.66
C ASP A 20 -34.08 -17.66 -0.36
N PHE A 21 -33.83 -18.22 -1.55
CA PHE A 21 -33.21 -17.51 -2.66
C PHE A 21 -33.97 -16.21 -2.99
N LYS A 22 -35.26 -16.13 -2.65
CA LYS A 22 -36.06 -14.88 -2.70
C LYS A 22 -35.63 -13.83 -1.69
N PHE A 23 -35.18 -14.20 -0.49
CA PHE A 23 -34.63 -13.27 0.51
C PHE A 23 -33.26 -12.72 0.08
N LEU A 24 -32.42 -13.58 -0.50
CA LEU A 24 -31.18 -13.13 -1.15
C LEU A 24 -31.46 -12.21 -2.35
N GLN A 25 -32.51 -12.49 -3.13
CA GLN A 25 -32.97 -11.60 -4.21
C GLN A 25 -33.60 -10.31 -3.70
N SER A 26 -34.28 -10.29 -2.56
CA SER A 26 -34.86 -9.06 -1.99
C SER A 26 -33.78 -8.17 -1.37
N LEU A 27 -32.76 -8.75 -0.75
CA LEU A 27 -31.55 -8.01 -0.34
C LEU A 27 -30.80 -7.44 -1.54
N ASN A 28 -30.74 -8.18 -2.65
CA ASN A 28 -30.16 -7.69 -3.89
C ASN A 28 -31.01 -6.56 -4.51
N ALA A 29 -32.34 -6.66 -4.43
CA ALA A 29 -33.28 -5.63 -4.91
C ALA A 29 -33.20 -4.31 -4.10
N GLU A 30 -32.96 -4.41 -2.78
CA GLU A 30 -32.72 -3.24 -1.92
C GLU A 30 -31.29 -2.68 -2.06
N ALA A 31 -30.30 -3.52 -2.36
CA ALA A 31 -28.94 -3.10 -2.70
C ALA A 31 -28.84 -2.47 -4.11
N THR A 32 -29.74 -2.82 -5.04
CA THR A 32 -29.79 -2.22 -6.39
C THR A 32 -30.31 -0.78 -6.45
N ASN A 33 -30.61 -0.13 -5.32
CA ASN A 33 -30.90 1.31 -5.28
C ASN A 33 -29.66 2.19 -5.05
N LYS A 34 -28.44 1.61 -5.10
CA LYS A 34 -27.20 2.35 -5.32
C LYS A 34 -26.32 1.58 -6.32
N GLU A 35 -26.01 2.24 -7.43
CA GLU A 35 -25.10 1.82 -8.52
C GLU A 35 -23.66 1.44 -8.12
N SER A 36 -23.35 1.19 -6.86
CA SER A 36 -21.99 0.96 -6.38
C SER A 36 -21.86 -0.47 -5.87
N LEU A 37 -21.26 -1.38 -6.65
CA LEU A 37 -20.46 -2.53 -6.16
C LEU A 37 -20.00 -3.51 -7.25
N THR A 38 -20.30 -3.28 -8.52
CA THR A 38 -19.52 -3.88 -9.62
C THR A 38 -18.58 -2.82 -10.15
N LEU A 39 -17.27 -3.01 -10.03
CA LEU A 39 -16.34 -2.43 -10.99
C LEU A 39 -16.76 -3.04 -12.33
N ASP A 40 -17.58 -2.34 -13.12
CA ASP A 40 -18.04 -2.86 -14.40
C ASP A 40 -16.78 -3.24 -15.17
N SER A 41 -16.74 -4.45 -15.72
CA SER A 41 -15.68 -4.88 -16.63
C SER A 41 -15.30 -3.79 -17.63
N LYS A 42 -16.25 -2.93 -18.03
CA LYS A 42 -15.99 -1.74 -18.87
C LYS A 42 -15.25 -0.63 -18.15
N GLU A 43 -15.57 -0.32 -16.90
CA GLU A 43 -14.87 0.70 -16.11
C GLU A 43 -13.43 0.30 -15.82
N PHE A 44 -13.19 -0.95 -15.44
CA PHE A 44 -11.83 -1.48 -15.28
C PHE A 44 -11.04 -1.44 -16.59
N GLN A 45 -11.66 -1.85 -17.70
CA GLN A 45 -11.02 -1.76 -19.02
C GLN A 45 -10.76 -0.31 -19.44
N ASN A 46 -11.65 0.62 -19.12
CA ASN A 46 -11.44 2.04 -19.36
C ASN A 46 -10.23 2.56 -18.57
N ILE A 47 -10.09 2.18 -17.30
CA ILE A 47 -8.92 2.52 -16.48
C ILE A 47 -7.64 1.94 -17.10
N LEU A 48 -7.64 0.65 -17.46
CA LEU A 48 -6.47 0.02 -18.10
C LEU A 48 -6.09 0.67 -19.43
N ASN A 49 -7.07 1.11 -20.23
CA ASN A 49 -6.83 1.80 -21.50
C ASN A 49 -6.16 3.17 -21.33
N THR A 50 -6.12 3.74 -20.12
CA THR A 50 -5.40 4.99 -19.85
C THR A 50 -3.92 4.77 -19.53
N LEU A 51 -3.47 3.52 -19.33
CA LEU A 51 -2.07 3.20 -19.12
C LEU A 51 -1.23 3.55 -20.35
N PRO A 52 0.00 4.07 -20.17
CA PRO A 52 0.88 4.33 -21.28
C PRO A 52 1.35 3.00 -21.89
N ILE A 53 1.35 2.94 -23.23
CA ILE A 53 1.87 1.80 -23.97
C ILE A 53 3.40 1.85 -23.93
N PRO A 54 4.09 0.84 -23.36
CA PRO A 54 5.54 0.79 -23.40
C PRO A 54 6.04 0.54 -24.84
N PRO A 55 7.27 0.96 -25.17
CA PRO A 55 7.94 0.51 -26.39
C PRO A 55 8.00 -1.02 -26.47
N LYS A 56 8.19 -1.57 -27.67
CA LYS A 56 8.26 -3.03 -27.89
C LYS A 56 9.31 -3.71 -26.99
N GLU A 57 10.45 -3.04 -26.78
CA GLU A 57 11.56 -3.52 -25.95
C GLU A 57 11.38 -3.17 -24.45
N GLY A 58 10.25 -2.56 -24.07
CA GLY A 58 9.99 -2.03 -22.74
C GLY A 58 10.51 -0.61 -22.52
N TRP A 59 10.28 -0.08 -21.32
CA TRP A 59 10.86 1.19 -20.89
C TRP A 59 12.36 1.05 -20.68
N GLU A 60 13.11 2.12 -20.95
CA GLU A 60 14.54 2.20 -20.63
C GLU A 60 14.76 1.85 -19.15
N ARG A 61 15.84 1.11 -18.88
CA ARG A 61 16.23 0.67 -17.53
C ARG A 61 17.50 1.41 -17.12
N LYS A 62 17.50 1.99 -15.92
CA LYS A 62 18.65 2.67 -15.31
C LYS A 62 19.00 2.05 -13.98
N LYS A 63 20.28 2.08 -13.61
CA LYS A 63 20.69 1.73 -12.27
C LYS A 63 20.13 2.76 -11.29
N ILE A 64 19.69 2.32 -10.11
CA ILE A 64 19.16 3.24 -9.08
C ILE A 64 20.18 4.33 -8.74
N GLY A 65 21.47 3.99 -8.68
CA GLY A 65 22.53 4.97 -8.41
C GLY A 65 22.69 6.08 -9.46
N GLU A 66 22.18 5.88 -10.68
CA GLU A 66 22.13 6.91 -11.73
C GLU A 66 20.90 7.82 -11.58
N VAL A 67 19.82 7.32 -10.97
CA VAL A 67 18.55 8.02 -10.81
C VAL A 67 18.49 8.82 -9.51
N LEU A 68 19.07 8.30 -8.43
CA LEU A 68 18.96 8.88 -7.09
C LEU A 68 20.20 8.64 -6.22
N SER A 69 20.27 9.33 -5.08
CA SER A 69 21.15 9.01 -3.96
C SER A 69 20.34 8.66 -2.70
N LEU A 70 20.93 7.81 -1.88
CA LEU A 70 20.50 7.46 -0.53
C LEU A 70 21.36 8.26 0.47
N GLU A 71 20.80 9.36 0.94
CA GLU A 71 21.41 10.27 1.90
C GLU A 71 21.18 9.76 3.33
N TYR A 72 22.18 9.93 4.21
CA TYR A 72 22.05 9.48 5.60
C TYR A 72 21.15 10.44 6.40
N GLY A 73 20.27 9.86 7.21
CA GLY A 73 19.62 10.61 8.28
C GLY A 73 20.62 11.06 9.35
N ARG A 74 20.17 11.92 10.26
CA ARG A 74 21.01 12.51 11.32
C ARG A 74 20.51 12.07 12.70
N ALA A 75 21.41 11.83 13.64
CA ALA A 75 21.01 11.46 15.00
C ALA A 75 20.10 12.54 15.61
N LEU A 76 18.97 12.11 16.18
CA LEU A 76 18.06 12.95 16.97
C LEU A 76 17.41 12.08 18.06
N PRO A 77 18.11 11.88 19.19
CA PRO A 77 17.60 11.15 20.35
C PRO A 77 16.28 11.73 20.83
N GLU A 78 15.42 10.89 21.41
CA GLU A 78 14.10 11.30 21.89
C GLU A 78 14.15 12.46 22.89
N SER A 79 15.15 12.47 23.78
CA SER A 79 15.38 13.55 24.75
C SER A 79 15.73 14.91 24.14
N GLN A 80 16.13 14.96 22.86
CA GLN A 80 16.46 16.20 22.14
C GLN A 80 15.32 16.68 21.24
N ARG A 81 14.23 15.91 21.14
CA ARG A 81 13.08 16.29 20.33
C ARG A 81 12.24 17.31 21.09
N VAL A 82 11.99 18.44 20.47
CA VAL A 82 11.03 19.45 20.93
C VAL A 82 9.74 19.38 20.10
N GLN A 83 8.64 19.90 20.66
CA GLN A 83 7.36 19.98 19.99
C GLN A 83 7.49 20.70 18.63
N GLY A 84 6.91 20.10 17.59
CA GLY A 84 6.89 20.65 16.24
C GLY A 84 6.02 19.82 15.30
N GLU A 85 5.94 20.24 14.04
CA GLU A 85 5.04 19.65 13.04
C GLU A 85 5.72 18.62 12.11
N TYR A 86 7.05 18.58 12.09
CA TYR A 86 7.80 17.72 11.18
C TYR A 86 7.96 16.33 11.77
N PRO A 87 7.52 15.26 11.08
CA PRO A 87 7.68 13.91 11.57
C PRO A 87 9.17 13.53 11.62
N VAL A 88 9.56 12.90 12.72
CA VAL A 88 10.87 12.26 12.87
C VAL A 88 10.74 10.84 12.36
N MET A 89 11.50 10.51 11.32
CA MET A 89 11.38 9.26 10.58
C MET A 89 12.47 8.27 10.97
N GLY A 90 12.06 7.15 11.58
CA GLY A 90 12.90 5.97 11.80
C GLY A 90 12.69 4.91 10.72
N SER A 91 13.40 3.79 10.81
CA SER A 91 13.32 2.72 9.81
C SER A 91 11.91 2.13 9.62
N ASN A 92 11.07 2.23 10.65
CA ASN A 92 9.72 1.65 10.66
C ASN A 92 8.60 2.71 10.60
N GLY A 93 8.90 3.92 10.14
CA GLY A 93 7.94 5.01 10.03
C GLY A 93 8.16 6.12 11.06
N ILE A 94 7.10 6.83 11.43
CA ILE A 94 7.16 7.98 12.34
C ILE A 94 7.47 7.49 13.76
N VAL A 95 8.50 8.07 14.38
CA VAL A 95 8.92 7.77 15.76
C VAL A 95 8.79 8.95 16.71
N GLY A 96 8.24 10.08 16.24
CA GLY A 96 8.07 11.31 16.99
C GLY A 96 7.94 12.51 16.06
N TYR A 97 8.04 13.70 16.63
CA TYR A 97 7.96 14.96 15.91
C TYR A 97 9.07 15.93 16.37
N HIS A 98 9.42 16.87 15.49
CA HIS A 98 10.39 17.91 15.75
C HIS A 98 10.02 19.21 15.04
N ASN A 99 10.63 20.31 15.45
CA ASN A 99 10.45 21.63 14.84
C ASN A 99 11.40 21.90 13.66
N GLU A 100 12.36 21.01 13.40
CA GLU A 100 13.27 21.07 12.26
C GLU A 100 13.10 19.87 11.34
N TYR A 101 13.44 20.06 10.06
CA TYR A 101 13.50 19.01 9.05
C TYR A 101 14.84 19.08 8.30
N ILE A 102 15.24 17.96 7.71
CA ILE A 102 16.43 17.90 6.83
C ILE A 102 16.13 17.27 5.47
N ALA A 103 14.91 16.75 5.27
CA ALA A 103 14.41 16.25 4.01
C ALA A 103 13.13 16.99 3.61
N GLU A 104 13.07 17.43 2.36
CA GLU A 104 11.94 18.17 1.78
C GLU A 104 10.89 17.23 1.18
N THR A 105 9.62 17.62 1.27
CA THR A 105 8.48 16.86 0.76
C THR A 105 8.45 16.77 -0.79
N PRO A 106 7.93 15.67 -1.36
CA PRO A 106 7.61 14.40 -0.70
C PRO A 106 8.88 13.61 -0.39
N CYS A 107 8.91 12.94 0.76
CA CYS A 107 10.06 12.16 1.21
C CYS A 107 9.83 10.66 1.03
N ILE A 108 10.80 9.96 0.47
CA ILE A 108 10.89 8.49 0.55
C ILE A 108 12.01 8.12 1.52
N ILE A 109 11.65 7.42 2.58
CA ILE A 109 12.56 6.97 3.64
C ILE A 109 12.81 5.48 3.47
N VAL A 110 14.09 5.08 3.50
CA VAL A 110 14.51 3.69 3.43
C VAL A 110 15.13 3.30 4.76
N GLY A 111 14.57 2.30 5.44
CA GLY A 111 15.13 1.79 6.69
C GLY A 111 16.53 1.25 6.47
N ARG A 112 17.52 1.70 7.25
CA ARG A 112 18.93 1.31 7.10
C ARG A 112 19.39 0.31 8.16
N LYS A 113 18.87 0.43 9.38
CA LYS A 113 19.15 -0.45 10.52
C LYS A 113 17.87 -0.84 11.25
N GLY A 114 17.79 -2.07 11.79
CA GLY A 114 16.59 -2.57 12.45
C GLY A 114 15.60 -3.09 11.41
N SER A 115 14.57 -2.29 11.10
CA SER A 115 13.65 -2.54 9.96
C SER A 115 14.30 -2.18 8.62
N ALA A 116 15.45 -2.79 8.33
CA ALA A 116 16.27 -2.43 7.18
C ALA A 116 15.60 -2.89 5.86
N GLY A 117 15.56 -2.02 4.86
CA GLY A 117 14.89 -2.27 3.58
C GLY A 117 13.42 -1.82 3.51
N LYS A 118 12.79 -1.51 4.66
CA LYS A 118 11.42 -0.99 4.69
C LYS A 118 11.34 0.40 4.06
N ILE A 119 10.34 0.64 3.21
CA ILE A 119 10.13 1.93 2.55
C ILE A 119 8.95 2.64 3.20
N ASN A 120 9.11 3.93 3.49
CA ASN A 120 8.03 4.79 3.98
C ASN A 120 7.92 6.02 3.08
N TYR A 121 6.69 6.41 2.76
CA TYR A 121 6.38 7.64 2.02
C TYR A 121 5.83 8.69 2.99
N VAL A 122 6.27 9.94 2.85
CA VAL A 122 5.83 11.04 3.70
C VAL A 122 5.55 12.26 2.84
N GLU A 123 4.31 12.75 2.91
CA GLU A 123 3.85 13.95 2.18
C GLU A 123 4.15 15.27 2.91
N LYS A 124 5.13 15.24 3.81
CA LYS A 124 5.59 16.39 4.59
C LYS A 124 7.11 16.41 4.64
N ASN A 125 7.66 17.61 4.80
CA ASN A 125 9.06 17.76 5.20
C ASN A 125 9.29 16.95 6.47
N CYS A 126 10.42 16.28 6.60
CA CYS A 126 10.63 15.36 7.70
C CYS A 126 12.09 15.34 8.18
N TYR A 127 12.30 14.72 9.34
CA TYR A 127 13.62 14.53 9.93
C TYR A 127 13.97 13.04 9.97
N PRO A 128 14.64 12.49 8.93
CA PRO A 128 15.14 11.12 8.95
C PRO A 128 16.27 10.96 9.96
N ILE A 129 16.14 9.99 10.87
CA ILE A 129 17.18 9.73 11.87
C ILE A 129 18.28 8.82 11.34
N ASP A 130 19.40 8.73 12.05
CA ASP A 130 20.61 7.98 11.70
C ASP A 130 20.39 6.49 11.38
N THR A 131 19.26 5.90 11.77
CA THR A 131 18.85 4.54 11.40
C THR A 131 18.24 4.44 9.99
N THR A 132 18.12 5.54 9.26
CA THR A 132 17.47 5.62 7.94
C THR A 132 18.38 6.20 6.86
N PHE A 133 18.01 5.93 5.61
CA PHE A 133 18.33 6.77 4.47
C PHE A 133 17.10 7.56 4.02
N TYR A 134 17.30 8.68 3.33
CA TYR A 134 16.26 9.35 2.55
C TYR A 134 16.72 9.52 1.10
N ILE A 135 15.76 9.50 0.17
CA ILE A 135 16.02 9.58 -1.26
C ILE A 135 16.19 11.03 -1.70
N LYS A 136 17.24 11.30 -2.49
CA LYS A 136 17.38 12.53 -3.26
C LYS A 136 17.53 12.21 -4.75
N LEU A 137 16.69 12.81 -5.58
CA LEU A 137 16.71 12.57 -7.02
C LEU A 137 17.92 13.24 -7.68
N LYS A 138 18.53 12.56 -8.65
CA LYS A 138 19.57 13.08 -9.56
C LYS A 138 19.00 13.43 -10.93
N VAL A 139 17.86 12.84 -11.29
CA VAL A 139 17.12 13.08 -12.53
C VAL A 139 15.65 13.33 -12.21
N GLN A 140 14.90 13.91 -13.14
CA GLN A 140 13.46 14.08 -12.94
C GLN A 140 12.76 12.71 -12.91
N TYR A 141 12.00 12.47 -11.84
CA TYR A 141 11.28 11.22 -11.60
C TYR A 141 10.05 11.53 -10.73
N ASN A 142 8.90 10.92 -11.02
CA ASN A 142 7.71 11.03 -10.20
C ASN A 142 7.91 10.26 -8.88
N MET A 143 7.84 10.96 -7.76
CA MET A 143 8.11 10.38 -6.43
C MET A 143 7.09 9.30 -6.02
N GLY A 144 5.83 9.42 -6.39
CA GLY A 144 4.82 8.38 -6.16
C GLY A 144 5.15 7.10 -6.91
N LEU A 145 5.48 7.18 -8.21
CA LEU A 145 5.91 6.01 -8.98
C LEU A 145 7.17 5.38 -8.39
N LEU A 146 8.14 6.21 -8.00
CA LEU A 146 9.37 5.73 -7.39
C LEU A 146 9.10 5.00 -6.08
N TYR A 147 8.20 5.51 -5.25
CA TYR A 147 7.76 4.84 -4.03
C TYR A 147 7.19 3.44 -4.32
N PHE A 148 6.27 3.32 -5.27
CA PHE A 148 5.72 2.02 -5.67
C PHE A 148 6.79 1.05 -6.16
N ILE A 149 7.73 1.53 -6.98
CA ILE A 149 8.85 0.71 -7.44
C ILE A 149 9.71 0.24 -6.27
N MET A 150 10.11 1.16 -5.39
CA MET A 150 10.98 0.85 -4.24
C MET A 150 10.32 -0.15 -3.28
N GLN A 151 9.01 -0.05 -3.04
CA GLN A 151 8.26 -1.03 -2.26
C GLN A 151 8.29 -2.42 -2.91
N ASN A 152 8.12 -2.49 -4.24
CA ASN A 152 8.09 -3.76 -4.98
C ASN A 152 9.46 -4.40 -5.17
N LEU A 153 10.56 -3.65 -5.01
CA LEU A 153 11.92 -4.23 -5.00
C LEU A 153 12.17 -5.13 -3.79
N ASN A 154 11.36 -5.00 -2.72
CA ASN A 154 11.44 -5.81 -1.51
C ASN A 154 12.88 -5.86 -0.94
N LEU A 155 13.43 -4.67 -0.65
CA LEU A 155 14.81 -4.51 -0.17
C LEU A 155 15.08 -5.18 1.18
N GLU A 156 14.04 -5.62 1.89
CA GLU A 156 14.18 -6.45 3.09
C GLU A 156 14.90 -7.78 2.80
N LYS A 157 14.84 -8.27 1.55
CA LYS A 157 15.62 -9.44 1.10
C LYS A 157 17.12 -9.18 0.95
N GLU A 158 17.52 -7.90 0.88
CA GLU A 158 18.92 -7.46 0.78
C GLU A 158 19.56 -7.21 2.15
N GLN A 159 18.92 -7.65 3.23
CA GLN A 159 19.41 -7.50 4.59
C GLN A 159 20.71 -8.30 4.81
N ILE A 160 21.65 -7.67 5.52
CA ILE A 160 22.96 -8.21 5.88
C ILE A 160 23.14 -8.04 7.41
N GLY A 161 23.82 -9.00 8.03
CA GLY A 161 24.24 -8.94 9.43
C GLY A 161 23.53 -9.96 10.32
N ILE A 162 24.27 -10.54 11.28
CA ILE A 162 23.75 -11.43 12.31
C ILE A 162 23.44 -10.57 13.54
N GLY A 163 22.16 -10.33 13.84
CA GLY A 163 21.72 -9.46 14.94
C GLY A 163 20.82 -8.33 14.46
N VAL A 164 21.34 -7.08 14.41
CA VAL A 164 20.60 -5.92 13.89
C VAL A 164 20.71 -5.90 12.37
N PRO A 165 19.61 -6.12 11.61
CA PRO A 165 19.65 -6.14 10.16
C PRO A 165 20.07 -4.77 9.63
N GLY A 166 20.87 -4.77 8.56
CA GLY A 166 21.20 -3.57 7.82
C GLY A 166 21.19 -3.79 6.32
N ILE A 167 21.14 -2.71 5.54
CA ILE A 167 21.27 -2.77 4.07
C ILE A 167 22.51 -2.03 3.60
N ASN A 168 23.16 -2.57 2.57
CA ASN A 168 24.26 -1.90 1.88
C ASN A 168 23.71 -1.08 0.71
N ARG A 169 23.84 0.25 0.77
CA ARG A 169 23.36 1.14 -0.30
C ARG A 169 23.98 0.86 -1.67
N ASN A 170 25.19 0.29 -1.73
CA ASN A 170 25.82 -0.04 -3.00
C ASN A 170 25.10 -1.19 -3.72
N ASN A 171 24.53 -2.15 -2.98
CA ASN A 171 23.71 -3.21 -3.56
C ASN A 171 22.44 -2.59 -4.19
N ILE A 172 21.80 -1.67 -3.47
CA ILE A 172 20.59 -0.97 -3.93
C ILE A 172 20.92 -0.15 -5.19
N TYR A 173 22.04 0.58 -5.20
CA TYR A 173 22.46 1.35 -6.37
C TYR A 173 22.71 0.50 -7.62
N ALA A 174 23.02 -0.79 -7.47
CA ALA A 174 23.26 -1.69 -8.59
C ALA A 174 21.96 -2.23 -9.21
N LEU A 175 20.84 -2.20 -8.48
CA LEU A 175 19.53 -2.60 -8.99
C LEU A 175 19.08 -1.70 -10.14
N GLN A 176 18.26 -2.24 -11.04
CA GLN A 176 17.73 -1.50 -12.19
C GLN A 176 16.25 -1.23 -12.05
N ILE A 177 15.84 -0.01 -12.40
CA ILE A 177 14.44 0.43 -12.41
C ILE A 177 14.08 0.99 -13.79
N PRO A 178 12.81 0.91 -14.22
CA PRO A 178 12.38 1.59 -15.43
C PRO A 178 12.54 3.10 -15.28
N LEU A 179 12.72 3.80 -16.40
CA LEU A 179 12.67 5.25 -16.49
C LEU A 179 11.74 5.63 -17.66
N PRO A 180 10.40 5.53 -17.49
CA PRO A 180 9.47 5.99 -18.50
C PRO A 180 9.57 7.52 -18.67
N PRO A 181 9.11 8.11 -19.77
CA PRO A 181 8.89 9.55 -19.86
C PRO A 181 8.00 10.05 -18.73
N LEU A 182 8.26 11.25 -18.18
CA LEU A 182 7.50 11.79 -17.03
C LEU A 182 5.98 11.77 -17.22
N LYS A 183 5.50 12.06 -18.43
CA LYS A 183 4.07 11.98 -18.75
C LYS A 183 3.52 10.57 -18.49
N SER A 184 4.23 9.54 -18.95
CA SER A 184 3.87 8.15 -18.72
C SER A 184 3.97 7.79 -17.23
N GLN A 185 4.96 8.31 -16.52
CA GLN A 185 5.05 8.12 -15.06
C GLN A 185 3.81 8.66 -14.34
N GLN A 186 3.37 9.88 -14.68
CA GLN A 186 2.16 10.47 -14.11
C GLN A 186 0.90 9.67 -14.44
N GLN A 187 0.76 9.20 -15.68
CA GLN A 187 -0.38 8.36 -16.06
C GLN A 187 -0.46 7.07 -15.25
N ILE A 188 0.69 6.41 -15.03
CA ILE A 188 0.77 5.19 -14.22
C ILE A 188 0.33 5.49 -12.78
N VAL A 189 0.83 6.57 -12.18
CA VAL A 189 0.48 6.95 -10.80
C VAL A 189 -1.01 7.24 -10.67
N ASN A 190 -1.59 8.02 -11.58
CA ASN A 190 -3.02 8.32 -11.56
C ASN A 190 -3.88 7.06 -11.63
N VAL A 191 -3.47 6.06 -12.43
CA VAL A 191 -4.18 4.78 -12.52
C VAL A 191 -4.08 4.00 -11.21
N ILE A 192 -2.89 3.94 -10.60
CA ILE A 192 -2.69 3.27 -9.31
C ILE A 192 -3.51 3.95 -8.22
N GLU A 193 -3.44 5.27 -8.09
CA GLU A 193 -4.19 6.06 -7.10
C GLU A 193 -5.71 5.88 -7.27
N ASN A 194 -6.19 5.81 -8.51
CA ASN A 194 -7.60 5.52 -8.79
C ASN A 194 -7.99 4.13 -8.26
N ILE A 195 -7.19 3.10 -8.54
CA ILE A 195 -7.44 1.74 -8.04
C ILE A 195 -7.36 1.70 -6.51
N GLU A 196 -6.37 2.35 -5.89
CA GLU A 196 -6.23 2.43 -4.44
C GLU A 196 -7.42 3.11 -3.77
N SER A 197 -7.99 4.16 -4.39
CA SER A 197 -9.22 4.80 -3.92
C SER A 197 -10.41 3.83 -3.94
N HIS A 198 -10.51 2.98 -4.97
CA HIS A 198 -11.56 1.95 -5.02
C HIS A 198 -11.37 0.88 -3.95
N ILE A 199 -10.14 0.40 -3.77
CA ILE A 199 -9.81 -0.57 -2.70
C ILE A 199 -10.18 0.02 -1.33
N THR A 200 -9.77 1.25 -1.05
CA THR A 200 -10.06 1.94 0.21
C THR A 200 -11.56 2.08 0.44
N HIS A 201 -12.32 2.42 -0.61
CA HIS A 201 -13.77 2.51 -0.52
C HIS A 201 -14.40 1.14 -0.19
N LEU A 202 -13.99 0.08 -0.88
CA LEU A 202 -14.48 -1.28 -0.62
C LEU A 202 -14.14 -1.75 0.80
N ASP A 203 -12.90 -1.54 1.25
CA ASP A 203 -12.45 -1.88 2.60
C ASP A 203 -13.25 -1.13 3.68
N SER A 204 -13.72 0.09 3.39
CA SER A 204 -14.59 0.85 4.31
C SER A 204 -16.01 0.27 4.41
N ILE A 205 -16.48 -0.41 3.36
CA ILE A 205 -17.83 -0.99 3.28
C ILE A 205 -17.85 -2.43 3.82
N THR A 206 -16.76 -3.20 3.68
CA THR A 206 -16.69 -4.59 4.12
C THR A 206 -17.16 -4.82 5.56
N PRO A 207 -16.75 -4.00 6.57
CA PRO A 207 -17.23 -4.18 7.95
C PRO A 207 -18.74 -3.97 8.11
N LEU A 208 -19.34 -3.05 7.33
CA LEU A 208 -20.78 -2.79 7.36
C LEU A 208 -21.56 -4.00 6.83
N LEU A 209 -21.10 -4.61 5.74
CA LEU A 209 -21.72 -5.81 5.17
C LEU A 209 -21.61 -7.00 6.13
N GLU A 210 -20.46 -7.17 6.79
CA GLU A 210 -20.27 -8.18 7.83
C GLU A 210 -21.22 -7.99 9.00
N SER A 211 -21.41 -6.75 9.46
CA SER A 211 -22.38 -6.43 10.52
C SER A 211 -23.81 -6.76 10.10
N LYS A 212 -24.22 -6.39 8.87
CA LYS A 212 -25.58 -6.65 8.39
C LYS A 212 -25.86 -8.14 8.20
N LYS A 213 -24.86 -8.90 7.75
CA LYS A 213 -24.93 -10.37 7.67
C LYS A 213 -25.17 -10.99 9.05
N GLN A 214 -24.48 -10.52 10.09
CA GLN A 214 -24.66 -11.00 11.46
C GLN A 214 -26.05 -10.66 12.01
N GLU A 215 -26.53 -9.44 11.78
CA GLU A 215 -27.88 -8.99 12.18
C GLU A 215 -28.96 -9.91 11.58
N ILE A 216 -28.92 -10.12 10.27
CA ILE A 216 -29.85 -11.00 9.54
C ILE A 216 -29.79 -12.43 10.08
N PHE A 217 -28.59 -12.94 10.36
CA PHE A 217 -28.44 -14.28 10.92
C PHE A 217 -29.11 -14.38 12.31
N LEU A 218 -28.90 -13.40 13.19
CA LEU A 218 -29.52 -13.39 14.52
C LEU A 218 -31.05 -13.26 14.43
N GLU A 219 -31.57 -12.41 13.53
CA GLU A 219 -33.01 -12.28 13.27
C GLU A 219 -33.63 -13.59 12.78
N SER A 220 -32.90 -14.36 11.96
CA SER A 220 -33.39 -15.65 11.45
C SER A 220 -33.51 -16.77 12.50
N LEU A 221 -32.91 -16.56 13.70
CA LEU A 221 -32.90 -17.51 14.81
C LEU A 221 -33.88 -17.15 15.95
N MET A 222 -34.51 -15.97 15.89
CA MET A 222 -35.56 -15.53 16.83
C MET A 222 -36.96 -15.92 16.33
#